data_AF-A0A432GRU2-F1
#
_entry.id   AF-A0A432GRU2-F1
#
_cell.length_a   1.000
_cell.length_b   1.000
_cell.length_c   1.000
_cell.angle_alpha   90.00
_cell.angle_beta   90.00
_cell.angle_gamma   90.00
#
_symmetry.space_group_name_H-M   'P 1'
#
loop_
_entity.id
_entity.type
_entity.pdbx_description
1 polymer ?
#
loop_
_entity_poly.entity_id
_entity_poly.type
_entity_poly.pdbx_seq_one_letter_code
_entity_poly.pdbx_strand_id
1 'polypeptide(L)'
;FLLAYWFYIDGVDTIIKMAVDYGMSIGFESNDLIVALLIVQFVGFPAALIFGRLGERWGVRSSIFLAIGVYIVVTIWATMMREKYEFYVLAVAIGLVQGGIQALSRSYYSRLIPKNQAAEYYGFFNMLGKFAAIIGPALMGVVGLTMRNMLMPDSPSAEQIKAVGQEASRWSIASIVILFVIGAVLLFYVDDEKGRAEAEYLFKN
;
A
#
# COMPACT_ATOMS: atom_id res chain seq x y z
N PHE A 1 -11.74 -10.20 -6.85
CA PHE A 1 -10.33 -10.10 -6.44
C PHE A 1 -9.60 -8.92 -7.09
N LEU A 2 -9.52 -8.83 -8.42
CA LEU A 2 -8.72 -7.82 -9.11
C LEU A 2 -9.01 -6.37 -8.70
N LEU A 3 -10.27 -6.02 -8.49
CA LEU A 3 -10.63 -4.69 -7.99
C LEU A 3 -10.10 -4.44 -6.58
N ALA A 4 -10.22 -5.41 -5.68
CA ALA A 4 -9.61 -5.33 -4.34
C ALA A 4 -8.09 -5.16 -4.42
N TYR A 5 -7.44 -5.97 -5.28
CA TYR A 5 -6.01 -5.89 -5.57
C TYR A 5 -5.59 -4.51 -6.02
N TRP A 6 -6.32 -3.90 -6.97
CA TRP A 6 -6.06 -2.55 -7.44
C TRP A 6 -5.98 -1.55 -6.28
N PHE A 7 -6.97 -1.53 -5.39
CA PHE A 7 -6.98 -0.57 -4.28
C PHE A 7 -5.83 -0.77 -3.28
N TYR A 8 -5.62 -1.99 -2.79
CA TYR A 8 -4.57 -2.18 -1.78
C TYR A 8 -3.17 -2.10 -2.39
N ILE A 9 -2.95 -2.53 -3.64
CA ILE A 9 -1.62 -2.44 -4.26
C ILE A 9 -1.26 -0.99 -4.59
N ASP A 10 -2.24 -0.18 -4.99
CA ASP A 10 -2.04 1.27 -5.14
C ASP A 10 -1.65 1.92 -3.81
N GLY A 11 -2.32 1.56 -2.71
CA GLY A 11 -1.93 2.03 -1.37
C GLY A 11 -0.48 1.67 -1.01
N VAL A 12 -0.06 0.43 -1.30
CA VAL A 12 1.33 -0.03 -1.09
C VAL A 12 2.30 0.79 -1.95
N ASP A 13 2.07 0.88 -3.25
CA ASP A 13 2.97 1.57 -4.17
C ASP A 13 3.05 3.07 -3.87
N THR A 14 1.94 3.66 -3.42
CA THR A 14 1.90 5.06 -3.00
C THR A 14 2.75 5.32 -1.78
N ILE A 15 2.64 4.48 -0.74
CA ILE A 15 3.49 4.61 0.44
C ILE A 15 4.96 4.52 0.05
N ILE A 16 5.33 3.57 -0.79
CA ILE A 16 6.73 3.39 -1.22
C ILE A 16 7.23 4.62 -1.97
N LYS A 17 6.45 5.13 -2.94
CA LYS A 17 6.85 6.26 -3.78
C LYS A 17 6.86 7.59 -3.02
N MET A 18 5.87 7.80 -2.17
CA MET A 18 5.65 9.08 -1.49
C MET A 18 6.33 9.15 -0.11
N ALA A 19 6.94 8.07 0.40
CA ALA A 19 7.56 8.03 1.73
C ALA A 19 8.62 9.12 1.93
N VAL A 20 9.47 9.36 0.92
CA VAL A 20 10.53 10.37 1.00
C VAL A 20 9.93 11.78 1.02
N ASP A 21 9.00 12.07 0.11
CA ASP A 21 8.34 13.37 0.06
C ASP A 21 7.58 13.66 1.35
N TYR A 22 6.89 12.66 1.90
CA TYR A 22 6.23 12.74 3.19
C TYR A 22 7.24 13.05 4.31
N GLY A 23 8.31 12.27 4.42
CA GLY A 23 9.35 12.47 5.44
C GLY A 23 10.01 13.85 5.39
N MET A 24 10.33 14.34 4.19
CA MET A 24 10.87 15.69 4.00
C MET A 24 9.85 16.76 4.42
N SER A 25 8.58 16.57 4.08
CA SER A 25 7.52 17.54 4.37
C SER A 25 7.26 17.71 5.87
N ILE A 26 7.47 16.66 6.68
CA ILE A 26 7.37 16.73 8.14
C ILE A 26 8.67 17.20 8.81
N GLY A 27 9.74 17.42 8.02
CA GLY A 27 10.98 18.04 8.47
C GLY A 27 12.14 17.08 8.73
N PHE A 28 12.09 15.84 8.23
CA PHE A 28 13.22 14.91 8.32
C PHE A 28 14.25 15.18 7.23
N GLU A 29 15.52 14.89 7.54
CA GLU A 29 16.62 15.04 6.60
C GLU A 29 16.61 13.94 5.54
N SER A 30 16.97 14.31 4.30
CA SER A 30 17.00 13.36 3.17
C SER A 30 17.90 12.15 3.42
N ASN A 31 19.01 12.32 4.16
CA ASN A 31 19.91 11.23 4.51
C ASN A 31 19.22 10.15 5.36
N ASP A 32 18.43 10.55 6.37
CA ASP A 32 17.67 9.62 7.21
C ASP A 32 16.63 8.85 6.35
N LEU A 33 16.00 9.52 5.39
CA LEU A 33 14.98 8.91 4.52
C LEU A 33 15.58 7.90 3.55
N ILE A 34 16.77 8.17 3.01
CA ILE A 34 17.50 7.23 2.14
C ILE A 34 17.87 5.97 2.94
N VAL A 35 18.35 6.13 4.17
CA VAL A 35 18.68 4.99 5.05
C VAL A 35 17.44 4.14 5.30
N ALA A 36 16.29 4.76 5.58
CA ALA A 36 15.02 4.05 5.75
C ALA A 36 14.62 3.26 4.50
N LEU A 37 14.73 3.84 3.31
CA LEU A 37 14.46 3.14 2.05
C LEU A 37 15.38 1.93 1.84
N LEU A 38 16.65 2.02 2.23
CA LEU A 38 17.57 0.89 2.18
C LEU A 38 17.14 -0.20 3.16
N ILE A 39 16.74 0.16 4.38
CA ILE A 39 16.19 -0.80 5.36
C ILE A 39 15.01 -1.57 4.78
N VAL A 40 14.05 -0.89 4.11
CA VAL A 40 12.90 -1.56 3.48
C VAL A 40 13.37 -2.62 2.48
N GLN A 41 14.39 -2.35 1.68
CA GLN A 41 14.91 -3.28 0.68
C GLN A 41 15.58 -4.51 1.33
N PHE A 42 16.46 -4.29 2.31
CA PHE A 42 17.18 -5.36 2.99
C PHE A 42 16.28 -6.23 3.88
N VAL A 43 15.25 -5.64 4.50
CA VAL A 43 14.25 -6.38 5.27
C VAL A 43 13.25 -7.06 4.34
N GLY A 44 12.87 -6.38 3.25
CA GLY A 44 11.83 -6.83 2.33
C GLY A 44 12.14 -8.14 1.63
N PHE A 45 13.37 -8.34 1.18
CA PHE A 45 13.78 -9.58 0.51
C PHE A 45 13.62 -10.84 1.39
N PRO A 46 14.26 -10.95 2.58
CA PRO A 46 14.12 -12.12 3.43
C PRO A 46 12.68 -12.25 3.95
N ALA A 47 12.01 -11.14 4.24
CA ALA A 47 10.64 -11.18 4.71
C ALA A 47 9.68 -11.72 3.66
N ALA A 48 9.86 -11.42 2.36
CA ALA A 48 9.04 -11.99 1.28
C ALA A 48 9.05 -13.52 1.30
N LEU A 49 10.21 -14.14 1.56
CA LEU A 49 10.36 -15.59 1.65
C LEU A 49 9.66 -16.17 2.88
N ILE A 50 9.73 -15.49 4.02
CA ILE A 50 9.07 -15.91 5.27
C ILE A 50 7.55 -15.76 5.14
N PHE A 51 7.10 -14.62 4.63
CA PHE A 51 5.69 -14.29 4.45
C PHE A 51 5.03 -15.17 3.38
N GLY A 52 5.79 -15.58 2.35
CA GLY A 52 5.35 -16.61 1.39
C GLY A 52 5.01 -17.93 2.08
N ARG A 53 5.89 -18.43 2.96
CA ARG A 53 5.63 -19.63 3.77
C ARG A 53 4.46 -19.46 4.73
N LEU A 54 4.25 -18.25 5.25
CA LEU A 54 3.07 -17.93 6.06
C LEU A 54 1.78 -18.11 5.26
N GLY A 55 1.75 -17.65 3.99
CA GLY A 55 0.62 -17.85 3.08
C GLY A 55 0.31 -19.32 2.76
N GLU A 56 1.32 -20.20 2.78
CA GLU A 56 1.11 -21.65 2.63
C GLU A 56 0.44 -22.27 3.86
N ARG A 57 0.76 -21.81 5.08
CA ARG A 57 0.22 -22.34 6.34
C ARG A 57 -1.12 -21.73 6.75
N TRP A 58 -1.27 -20.41 6.63
CA TRP A 58 -2.45 -19.66 7.10
C TRP A 58 -3.46 -19.37 5.99
N GLY A 59 -3.10 -19.67 4.75
CA GLY A 59 -3.89 -19.34 3.58
C GLY A 59 -3.51 -17.96 3.02
N VAL A 60 -3.41 -17.91 1.68
CA VAL A 60 -2.96 -16.73 0.94
C VAL A 60 -3.82 -15.51 1.22
N ARG A 61 -5.15 -15.66 1.27
CA ARG A 61 -6.11 -14.58 1.53
C ARG A 61 -5.94 -13.97 2.92
N SER A 62 -5.86 -14.80 3.97
CA SER A 62 -5.67 -14.37 5.35
C SER A 62 -4.35 -13.60 5.53
N SER A 63 -3.29 -14.06 4.88
CA SER A 63 -1.99 -13.37 4.90
C SER A 63 -2.01 -12.03 4.16
N ILE A 64 -2.81 -11.88 3.09
CA ILE A 64 -3.03 -10.57 2.45
C ILE A 64 -3.75 -9.63 3.41
N PHE A 65 -4.79 -10.09 4.13
CA PHE A 65 -5.46 -9.28 5.15
C PHE A 65 -4.53 -8.84 6.28
N LEU A 66 -3.66 -9.73 6.75
CA LEU A 66 -2.64 -9.39 7.75
C LEU A 66 -1.74 -8.25 7.24
N ALA A 67 -1.25 -8.35 6.00
CA ALA A 67 -0.43 -7.31 5.40
C ALA A 67 -1.18 -5.98 5.28
N ILE A 68 -2.44 -5.99 4.81
CA ILE A 68 -3.28 -4.79 4.74
C ILE A 68 -3.47 -4.18 6.14
N GLY A 69 -3.70 -4.99 7.16
CA GLY A 69 -3.82 -4.55 8.55
C GLY A 69 -2.54 -3.86 9.04
N VAL A 70 -1.36 -4.44 8.75
CA VAL A 70 -0.08 -3.80 9.05
C VAL A 70 0.03 -2.46 8.34
N TYR A 71 -0.31 -2.39 7.04
CA TYR A 71 -0.30 -1.14 6.28
C TYR A 71 -1.21 -0.06 6.90
N ILE A 72 -2.43 -0.41 7.30
CA ILE A 72 -3.34 0.53 7.97
C ILE A 72 -2.71 1.06 9.26
N VAL A 73 -2.15 0.19 10.10
CA VAL A 73 -1.52 0.57 11.38
C VAL A 73 -0.32 1.49 11.15
N VAL A 74 0.57 1.16 10.21
CA VAL A 74 1.74 2.00 9.91
C VAL A 74 1.33 3.35 9.31
N THR A 75 0.30 3.38 8.46
CA THR A 75 -0.21 4.65 7.90
C THR A 75 -0.81 5.53 8.99
N ILE A 76 -1.60 4.97 9.92
CA ILE A 76 -2.15 5.71 11.05
C ILE A 76 -1.02 6.24 11.94
N TRP A 77 -0.04 5.41 12.29
CA TRP A 77 1.11 5.83 13.10
C TRP A 77 1.92 6.93 12.39
N ALA A 78 2.13 6.82 11.07
CA ALA A 78 2.83 7.84 10.31
C ALA A 78 2.21 9.24 10.50
N THR A 79 0.88 9.35 10.66
CA THR A 79 0.19 10.64 10.91
C THR A 79 0.60 11.31 12.22
N MET A 80 1.11 10.57 13.21
CA MET A 80 1.46 11.07 14.54
C MET A 80 2.97 11.14 14.79
N MET A 81 3.77 10.73 13.81
CA MET A 81 5.21 10.63 13.90
C MET A 81 5.88 11.99 14.16
N ARG A 82 6.84 12.03 15.09
CA ARG A 82 7.60 13.24 15.45
C ARG A 82 9.10 13.01 15.36
N GLU A 83 9.53 11.77 15.56
CA GLU A 83 10.94 11.42 15.68
C GLU A 83 11.40 10.52 14.53
N LYS A 84 12.63 10.71 14.09
CA LYS A 84 13.21 9.95 12.96
C LYS A 84 13.27 8.44 13.19
N TYR A 85 13.44 8.00 14.43
CA TYR A 85 13.49 6.57 14.73
C TYR A 85 12.16 5.86 14.44
N GLU A 86 11.03 6.57 14.58
CA GLU A 86 9.71 6.05 14.24
C GLU A 86 9.64 5.73 12.74
N PHE A 87 10.27 6.56 11.91
CA PHE A 87 10.36 6.32 10.46
C PHE A 87 11.13 5.04 10.14
N TYR A 88 12.20 4.74 10.88
CA TYR A 88 12.93 3.47 10.73
C TYR A 88 12.10 2.27 11.17
N VAL A 89 11.34 2.39 12.27
CA VAL A 89 10.43 1.33 12.71
C VAL A 89 9.35 1.07 11.65
N LEU A 90 8.76 2.12 11.09
CA LEU A 90 7.80 2.04 9.98
C LEU A 90 8.42 1.36 8.75
N ALA A 91 9.67 1.72 8.39
CA ALA A 91 10.39 1.11 7.27
C ALA A 91 10.60 -0.40 7.48
N VAL A 92 10.98 -0.83 8.69
CA VAL A 92 11.08 -2.27 9.01
C VAL A 92 9.72 -2.94 8.90
N ALA A 93 8.67 -2.39 9.51
CA ALA A 93 7.32 -2.96 9.49
C ALA A 93 6.78 -3.10 8.06
N ILE A 94 6.94 -2.06 7.22
CA ILE A 94 6.57 -2.08 5.80
C ILE A 94 7.40 -3.14 5.07
N GLY A 95 8.72 -3.16 5.25
CA GLY A 95 9.62 -4.16 4.66
C GLY A 95 9.16 -5.59 4.96
N LEU A 96 8.74 -5.88 6.20
CA LEU A 96 8.29 -7.22 6.60
C LEU A 96 7.09 -7.73 5.80
N VAL A 97 6.20 -6.85 5.34
CA VAL A 97 4.97 -7.23 4.64
C VAL A 97 4.98 -6.91 3.15
N GLN A 98 5.83 -5.97 2.70
CA GLN A 98 5.85 -5.45 1.33
C GLN A 98 6.06 -6.54 0.28
N GLY A 99 7.11 -7.35 0.42
CA GLY A 99 7.36 -8.43 -0.53
C GLY A 99 6.31 -9.54 -0.43
N GLY A 100 5.80 -9.78 0.78
CA GLY A 100 4.79 -10.78 1.08
C GLY A 100 3.46 -10.52 0.37
N ILE A 101 2.88 -9.33 0.53
CA ILE A 101 1.59 -8.99 -0.09
C ILE A 101 1.67 -9.05 -1.62
N GLN A 102 2.78 -8.62 -2.22
CA GLN A 102 2.98 -8.64 -3.68
C GLN A 102 3.14 -10.06 -4.22
N ALA A 103 3.89 -10.92 -3.53
CA ALA A 103 4.09 -12.31 -3.93
C ALA A 103 2.80 -13.12 -3.76
N LEU A 104 2.11 -12.96 -2.63
CA LEU A 104 0.86 -13.65 -2.32
C LEU A 104 -0.27 -13.21 -3.24
N SER A 105 -0.38 -11.93 -3.59
CA SER A 105 -1.40 -11.46 -4.54
C SER A 105 -1.22 -12.09 -5.92
N ARG A 106 0.03 -12.21 -6.39
CA ARG A 106 0.35 -12.91 -7.64
C ARG A 106 0.02 -14.40 -7.56
N SER A 107 0.38 -15.06 -6.47
CA SER A 107 0.07 -16.48 -6.23
C SER A 107 -1.43 -16.75 -6.09
N TYR A 108 -2.17 -15.82 -5.49
CA TYR A 108 -3.62 -15.92 -5.38
C TYR A 108 -4.27 -15.80 -6.77
N TYR A 109 -3.86 -14.79 -7.54
CA TYR A 109 -4.38 -14.57 -8.87
C TYR A 109 -4.07 -15.74 -9.81
N SER A 110 -2.87 -16.31 -9.75
CA SER A 110 -2.46 -17.43 -10.62
C SER A 110 -3.35 -18.67 -10.49
N ARG A 111 -3.95 -18.89 -9.30
CA ARG A 111 -4.89 -19.99 -9.06
C ARG A 111 -6.25 -19.79 -9.74
N LEU A 112 -6.56 -18.56 -10.15
CA LEU A 112 -7.80 -18.20 -10.85
C LEU A 112 -7.63 -18.19 -12.38
N ILE A 113 -6.41 -18.35 -12.89
CA ILE A 113 -6.11 -18.20 -14.31
C ILE A 113 -6.38 -19.49 -15.09
N PRO A 114 -7.01 -19.41 -16.28
CA PRO A 114 -7.13 -20.54 -17.17
C PRO A 114 -5.77 -21.08 -17.66
N LYS A 115 -5.54 -22.41 -17.57
CA LYS A 115 -4.29 -23.10 -17.98
C LYS A 115 -3.79 -22.73 -19.38
N ASN A 116 -4.68 -22.39 -20.31
CA ASN A 116 -4.33 -22.04 -21.71
C ASN A 116 -4.26 -20.54 -22.01
N GLN A 117 -4.54 -19.65 -21.05
CA GLN A 117 -4.56 -18.19 -21.25
C GLN A 117 -3.67 -17.46 -20.24
N ALA A 118 -2.67 -18.15 -19.69
CA ALA A 118 -1.83 -17.61 -18.63
C ALA A 118 -1.16 -16.28 -18.99
N ALA A 119 -0.61 -16.17 -20.20
CA ALA A 119 0.05 -14.97 -20.67
C ALA A 119 -0.89 -13.75 -20.73
N GLU A 120 -2.12 -13.93 -21.20
CA GLU A 120 -3.12 -12.86 -21.32
C GLU A 120 -3.58 -12.37 -19.94
N TYR A 121 -3.90 -13.29 -19.03
CA TYR A 121 -4.37 -12.94 -17.68
C TYR A 121 -3.26 -12.29 -16.85
N TYR A 122 -2.01 -12.78 -16.95
CA TYR A 122 -0.88 -12.12 -16.30
C TYR A 122 -0.57 -10.76 -16.94
N GLY A 123 -0.73 -10.62 -18.26
CA GLY A 123 -0.67 -9.34 -18.95
C GLY A 123 -1.66 -8.33 -18.37
N PHE A 124 -2.93 -8.75 -18.21
CA PHE A 124 -3.99 -7.94 -17.63
C PHE A 124 -3.72 -7.58 -16.16
N PHE A 125 -3.27 -8.53 -15.35
CA PHE A 125 -2.91 -8.30 -13.94
C PHE A 125 -1.75 -7.29 -13.78
N ASN A 126 -0.71 -7.43 -14.61
CA ASN A 126 0.42 -6.51 -14.61
C ASN A 126 -0.01 -5.11 -15.08
N MET A 127 -0.89 -5.05 -16.08
CA MET A 127 -1.48 -3.79 -16.55
C MET A 127 -2.27 -3.11 -15.42
N LEU A 128 -3.17 -3.83 -14.75
CA LEU A 128 -3.93 -3.33 -13.62
C LEU A 128 -3.02 -2.82 -12.49
N GLY A 129 -1.98 -3.57 -12.13
CA GLY A 129 -1.01 -3.13 -11.12
C GLY A 129 -0.31 -1.81 -11.49
N LYS A 130 0.03 -1.60 -12.77
CA LYS A 130 0.66 -0.35 -13.22
C LYS A 130 -0.31 0.85 -13.20
N PHE A 131 -1.56 0.64 -13.59
CA PHE A 131 -2.60 1.68 -13.49
C PHE A 131 -3.05 1.93 -12.05
N ALA A 132 -2.84 0.95 -11.17
CA ALA A 132 -3.11 1.10 -9.75
C ALA A 132 -2.39 2.30 -9.16
N ALA A 133 -1.09 2.43 -9.43
CA ALA A 133 -0.22 3.38 -8.77
C ALA A 133 -0.38 4.86 -9.18
N ILE A 134 -1.58 5.25 -9.64
CA ILE A 134 -1.97 6.61 -10.02
C ILE A 134 -2.96 7.21 -9.02
N ILE A 135 -3.91 6.41 -8.51
CA ILE A 135 -5.01 6.91 -7.68
C ILE A 135 -4.48 7.39 -6.33
N GLY A 136 -3.57 6.65 -5.70
CA GLY A 136 -3.05 6.99 -4.38
C GLY A 136 -2.20 8.26 -4.34
N PRO A 137 -1.22 8.46 -5.24
CA PRO A 137 -0.48 9.73 -5.27
C PRO A 137 -1.40 10.91 -5.60
N ALA A 138 -2.38 10.71 -6.48
CA ALA A 138 -3.39 11.73 -6.77
C ALA A 138 -4.26 12.05 -5.54
N LEU A 139 -4.71 11.03 -4.80
CA LEU A 139 -5.47 11.18 -3.57
C LEU A 139 -4.67 11.96 -2.51
N MET A 140 -3.40 11.58 -2.30
CA MET A 140 -2.49 12.31 -1.41
C MET A 140 -2.34 13.78 -1.84
N GLY A 141 -2.13 14.03 -3.13
CA GLY A 141 -2.02 15.39 -3.67
C GLY A 141 -3.28 16.22 -3.43
N VAL A 142 -4.45 15.67 -3.76
CA VAL A 142 -5.75 16.35 -3.58
C VAL A 142 -6.02 16.63 -2.11
N VAL A 143 -5.86 15.65 -1.23
CA VAL A 143 -6.10 15.83 0.21
C VAL A 143 -5.10 16.81 0.80
N GLY A 144 -3.81 16.70 0.46
CA GLY A 144 -2.78 17.63 0.93
C GLY A 144 -3.05 19.08 0.53
N LEU A 145 -3.40 19.31 -0.74
CA LEU A 145 -3.75 20.65 -1.23
C LEU A 145 -5.04 21.18 -0.58
N THR A 146 -6.05 20.32 -0.45
CA THR A 146 -7.34 20.70 0.17
C THR A 146 -7.14 21.10 1.62
N MET A 147 -6.43 20.28 2.40
CA MET A 147 -6.14 20.56 3.81
C MET A 147 -5.28 21.79 3.97
N ARG A 148 -4.27 21.97 3.11
CA ARG A 148 -3.43 23.18 3.11
C ARG A 148 -4.27 24.43 2.87
N ASN A 149 -5.20 24.41 1.90
CA ASN A 149 -6.05 25.55 1.59
C ASN A 149 -7.08 25.84 2.70
N MET A 150 -7.63 24.80 3.33
CA MET A 150 -8.61 24.97 4.41
C MET A 150 -8.01 25.47 5.72
N LEU A 151 -6.78 25.07 6.04
CA LEU A 151 -6.10 25.40 7.30
C LEU A 151 -5.28 26.68 7.22
N MET A 152 -5.00 27.21 6.03
CA MET A 152 -4.16 28.39 5.84
C MET A 152 -4.94 29.68 6.15
N PRO A 153 -4.45 30.54 7.06
CA PRO A 153 -5.08 31.83 7.34
C PRO A 153 -4.79 32.85 6.23
N ASP A 154 -5.63 33.89 6.12
CA ASP A 154 -5.55 34.94 5.06
C ASP A 154 -4.23 35.71 5.03
N SER A 155 -3.52 35.80 6.16
CA SER A 155 -2.22 36.47 6.29
C SER A 155 -1.28 35.63 7.15
N PRO A 156 -0.67 34.58 6.57
CA PRO A 156 0.09 33.60 7.33
C PRO A 156 1.50 34.08 7.63
N SER A 157 1.98 33.82 8.85
CA SER A 157 3.41 33.92 9.17
C SER A 157 4.19 32.75 8.56
N ALA A 158 5.51 32.88 8.39
CA ALA A 158 6.36 31.81 7.89
C ALA A 158 6.27 30.52 8.75
N GLU A 159 6.11 30.69 10.06
CA GLU A 159 5.91 29.57 10.99
C GLU A 159 4.57 28.86 10.78
N GLN A 160 3.49 29.63 10.53
CA GLN A 160 2.17 29.07 10.24
C GLN A 160 2.15 28.32 8.90
N ILE A 161 2.85 28.82 7.87
CA ILE A 161 2.97 28.12 6.59
C ILE A 161 3.62 26.74 6.79
N LYS A 162 4.69 26.67 7.58
CA LYS A 162 5.38 25.41 7.88
C LYS A 162 4.48 24.46 8.68
N ALA A 163 3.85 24.95 9.75
CA ALA A 163 2.98 24.14 10.58
C ALA A 163 1.77 23.58 9.80
N VAL A 164 1.09 24.42 9.02
CA VAL A 164 -0.01 24.00 8.14
C VAL A 164 0.45 23.00 7.08
N GLY A 165 1.64 23.21 6.50
CA GLY A 165 2.23 22.26 5.56
C GLY A 165 2.47 20.88 6.16
N GLN A 166 3.04 20.82 7.37
CA GLN A 166 3.27 19.57 8.10
C GLN A 166 1.95 18.85 8.43
N GLU A 167 0.94 19.59 8.92
CA GLU A 167 -0.38 19.03 9.20
C GLU A 167 -1.08 18.53 7.93
N ALA A 168 -1.06 19.31 6.85
CA ALA A 168 -1.61 18.91 5.57
C ALA A 168 -0.97 17.61 5.03
N SER A 169 0.35 17.45 5.20
CA SER A 169 1.04 16.21 4.86
C SER A 169 0.59 15.01 5.70
N ARG A 170 0.35 15.19 7.00
CA ARG A 170 -0.17 14.14 7.89
C ARG A 170 -1.56 13.66 7.45
N TRP A 171 -2.44 14.59 7.11
CA TRP A 171 -3.76 14.27 6.55
C TRP A 171 -3.68 13.65 5.16
N SER A 172 -2.74 14.10 4.34
CA SER A 172 -2.45 13.53 3.02
C SER A 172 -2.10 12.04 3.14
N ILE A 173 -1.13 11.65 3.97
CA ILE A 173 -0.79 10.24 4.14
C ILE A 173 -1.92 9.44 4.81
N ALA A 174 -2.68 10.03 5.73
CA ALA A 174 -3.84 9.39 6.36
C ALA A 174 -4.89 8.94 5.34
N SER A 175 -5.04 9.69 4.24
CA SER A 175 -6.01 9.36 3.18
C SER A 175 -5.77 7.99 2.54
N ILE A 176 -4.54 7.49 2.57
CA ILE A 176 -4.19 6.17 2.01
C ILE A 176 -4.86 5.01 2.77
N VAL A 177 -5.25 5.23 4.04
CA VAL A 177 -6.07 4.26 4.78
C VAL A 177 -7.36 3.94 4.03
N ILE A 178 -7.94 4.90 3.30
CA ILE A 178 -9.16 4.71 2.49
C ILE A 178 -8.93 3.62 1.44
N LEU A 179 -7.80 3.63 0.74
CA LEU A 179 -7.47 2.64 -0.26
C LEU A 179 -7.34 1.24 0.35
N PHE A 180 -6.67 1.14 1.51
CA PHE A 180 -6.55 -0.14 2.22
C PHE A 180 -7.88 -0.66 2.74
N VAL A 181 -8.72 0.21 3.29
CA VAL A 181 -10.06 -0.17 3.79
C VAL A 181 -10.95 -0.62 2.64
N ILE A 182 -11.00 0.12 1.53
CA ILE A 182 -11.76 -0.28 0.34
C ILE A 182 -11.22 -1.62 -0.19
N GLY A 183 -9.89 -1.76 -0.30
CA GLY A 183 -9.24 -2.99 -0.72
C GLY A 183 -9.60 -4.18 0.19
N ALA A 184 -9.57 -3.99 1.51
CA ALA A 184 -9.92 -5.02 2.49
C ALA A 184 -11.40 -5.40 2.41
N VAL A 185 -12.31 -4.43 2.35
CA VAL A 185 -13.75 -4.65 2.23
C VAL A 185 -14.08 -5.40 0.94
N LEU A 186 -13.53 -4.96 -0.19
CA LEU A 186 -13.72 -5.65 -1.47
C LEU A 186 -13.13 -7.06 -1.42
N LEU A 187 -11.98 -7.26 -0.79
CA LEU A 187 -11.37 -8.58 -0.62
C LEU A 187 -12.21 -9.48 0.28
N PHE A 188 -12.94 -8.92 1.25
CA PHE A 188 -13.82 -9.68 2.15
C PHE A 188 -15.03 -10.27 1.41
N TYR A 189 -15.56 -9.54 0.43
CA TYR A 189 -16.65 -10.02 -0.42
C TYR A 189 -16.21 -10.92 -1.57
N VAL A 190 -14.91 -11.19 -1.73
CA VAL A 190 -14.45 -12.18 -2.74
C VAL A 190 -14.86 -13.58 -2.30
N ASP A 191 -15.68 -14.22 -3.12
CA ASP A 191 -16.10 -15.60 -2.97
C ASP A 191 -15.08 -16.53 -3.66
N ASP A 192 -14.27 -17.20 -2.84
CA ASP A 192 -13.23 -18.13 -3.28
C ASP A 192 -13.82 -19.39 -3.96
N GLU A 193 -15.01 -19.83 -3.54
CA GLU A 193 -15.66 -21.04 -4.05
C GLU A 193 -16.29 -20.80 -5.41
N LYS A 194 -17.00 -19.66 -5.57
CA LYS A 194 -17.52 -19.26 -6.89
C LYS A 194 -16.42 -19.01 -7.91
N GLY A 195 -15.31 -18.36 -7.51
CA GLY A 195 -14.20 -18.11 -8.42
C GLY A 195 -13.55 -19.39 -8.94
N ARG A 196 -13.43 -20.42 -8.10
CA ARG A 196 -12.95 -21.74 -8.53
C ARG A 196 -13.99 -22.48 -9.37
N ALA A 197 -15.26 -22.44 -9.00
CA ALA A 197 -16.34 -23.10 -9.74
C ALA A 197 -16.55 -22.51 -11.14
N GLU A 198 -16.46 -21.19 -11.30
CA GLU A 198 -16.52 -20.52 -12.61
C GLU A 198 -15.29 -20.82 -13.46
N ALA A 199 -14.09 -20.84 -12.86
CA ALA A 199 -12.89 -21.29 -13.55
C ALA A 199 -13.06 -22.74 -14.04
N GLU A 200 -13.51 -23.66 -13.19
CA GLU A 200 -13.84 -25.05 -13.53
C GLU A 200 -14.93 -25.20 -14.59
N TYR A 201 -15.94 -24.34 -14.59
CA TYR A 201 -16.98 -24.31 -15.63
C TYR A 201 -16.42 -23.85 -16.98
N LEU A 202 -15.62 -22.80 -16.99
CA LEU A 202 -14.89 -22.33 -18.18
C LEU A 202 -13.78 -23.30 -18.62
N PHE A 203 -13.35 -24.22 -17.76
CA PHE A 203 -12.41 -25.29 -18.11
C PHE A 203 -13.10 -26.50 -18.78
N LYS A 204 -14.41 -26.66 -18.59
CA LYS A 204 -15.19 -27.79 -19.13
C LYS A 204 -15.86 -27.49 -20.46
N ASN A 205 -16.00 -26.23 -20.83
CA ASN A 205 -16.60 -25.74 -22.09
C ASN A 205 -15.59 -24.93 -22.89
#